data_AF-A0AA38LQN1-F1
#
_entry.id   AF-A0AA38LQN1-F1
#
_cell.length_a   1.000
_cell.length_b   1.000
_cell.length_c   1.000
_cell.angle_alpha   90.00
_cell.angle_beta   90.00
_cell.angle_gamma   90.00
#
_symmetry.space_group_name_H-M   'P 1'
#
loop_
_entity.id
_entity.type
_entity.pdbx_description
1 polymer ?
#
loop_
_entity_poly.entity_id
_entity_poly.type
_entity_poly.pdbx_seq_one_letter_code
_entity_poly.pdbx_strand_id
1 'polypeptide(L)' 'MEDKRRQAFGIAYPCAACKFRRRKCGEKCLLAPHFPPHDTLKFCIAHRIFGASNILKILR' A
#
# COMPACT_ATOMS: atom_id res chain seq x y z
N MET A 1 11.72 -1.59 -22.92
CA MET A 1 11.19 -0.51 -22.05
C MET A 1 10.10 -1.14 -21.22
N GLU A 2 10.46 -1.47 -19.99
CA GLU A 2 9.92 -2.58 -19.21
C GLU A 2 8.41 -2.51 -18.93
N ASP A 3 7.80 -3.65 -19.21
CA ASP A 3 6.50 -4.18 -18.83
C ASP A 3 5.58 -3.32 -17.96
N LYS A 4 4.59 -2.72 -18.65
CA LYS A 4 3.23 -2.41 -18.15
C LYS A 4 2.45 -3.68 -17.76
N ARG A 5 3.07 -4.65 -17.07
CA ARG A 5 2.37 -5.81 -16.52
C ARG A 5 1.60 -5.37 -15.28
N ARG A 6 0.31 -5.10 -15.48
CA ARG A 6 -0.80 -5.20 -14.53
C ARG A 6 -0.35 -5.89 -13.23
N GLN A 7 0.09 -5.13 -12.22
CA GLN A 7 0.42 -5.75 -10.95
C GLN A 7 -0.87 -6.03 -10.20
N ALA A 8 -1.46 -7.18 -10.51
CA ALA A 8 -2.43 -7.83 -9.66
C ALA A 8 -1.71 -8.16 -8.34
N PHE A 9 -1.80 -7.25 -7.37
CA PHE A 9 -1.47 -7.49 -5.95
C PHE A 9 -2.49 -8.43 -5.29
N GLY A 10 -2.88 -9.47 -6.02
CA GLY A 10 -3.77 -10.52 -5.59
C GLY A 10 -2.99 -11.54 -4.75
N ILE A 11 -3.33 -11.59 -3.47
CA ILE A 11 -3.28 -12.77 -2.59
C ILE A 11 -1.89 -13.22 -2.09
N ALA A 12 -0.77 -12.99 -2.79
CA ALA A 12 0.53 -13.54 -2.34
C ALA A 12 1.31 -12.64 -1.35
N TYR A 13 1.22 -11.31 -1.42
CA TYR A 13 1.96 -10.41 -0.53
C TYR A 13 1.12 -9.18 -0.11
N PRO A 14 1.07 -8.84 1.20
CA PRO A 14 0.36 -7.65 1.66
C PRO A 14 1.08 -6.37 1.20
N CYS A 15 0.31 -5.35 0.81
CA CYS A 15 0.86 -4.03 0.50
C CYS A 15 1.64 -3.44 1.69
N ALA A 16 2.54 -2.48 1.46
CA ALA A 16 3.39 -1.92 2.51
C ALA A 16 2.58 -1.37 3.70
N ALA A 17 1.41 -0.77 3.43
CA ALA A 17 0.50 -0.28 4.45
C ALA A 17 -0.13 -1.40 5.30
N CYS A 18 -0.66 -2.44 4.65
CA CYS A 18 -1.28 -3.58 5.32
C CYS A 18 -0.24 -4.41 6.09
N LYS A 19 0.98 -4.51 5.57
CA LYS A 19 2.14 -5.12 6.25
C LYS A 19 2.49 -4.37 7.53
N PHE A 20 2.63 -3.04 7.47
CA PHE A 20 2.91 -2.21 8.65
C PHE A 20 1.81 -2.32 9.71
N ARG A 21 0.55 -2.30 9.28
CA ARG A 21 -0.61 -2.38 10.17
C ARG A 21 -0.98 -3.80 10.61
N ARG A 22 -0.23 -4.82 10.17
CA ARG A 22 -0.48 -6.25 10.45
C ARG A 22 -1.93 -6.68 10.17
N ARG A 23 -2.52 -6.19 9.07
CA ARG A 23 -3.90 -6.53 8.64
C ARG A 23 -3.91 -7.26 7.31
N LYS A 24 -4.96 -8.04 7.05
CA LYS A 24 -5.17 -8.70 5.75
C LYS A 24 -5.28 -7.65 4.63
N CYS A 25 -4.52 -7.82 3.55
CA CYS A 25 -4.63 -7.02 2.34
C CYS A 25 -5.67 -7.67 1.41
N GLY A 26 -6.83 -7.02 1.24
CA GLY A 26 -7.87 -7.49 0.33
C GLY A 26 -7.68 -6.98 -1.10
N GLU A 27 -8.40 -7.56 -2.04
CA GLU A 27 -8.38 -7.17 -3.47
C GLU A 27 -8.80 -5.71 -3.70
N LYS A 28 -9.68 -5.17 -2.84
CA LYS A 28 -10.14 -3.77 -2.87
C LYS A 28 -9.32 -2.85 -1.97
N CYS A 29 -8.05 -3.16 -1.72
CA CYS A 29 -7.19 -2.33 -0.88
C CYS A 29 -6.86 -1.00 -1.59
N LEU A 30 -7.44 0.11 -1.12
CA LEU A 30 -7.15 1.46 -1.64
C LEU A 30 -5.66 1.82 -1.55
N LEU A 31 -4.94 1.25 -0.58
CA LEU A 31 -3.53 1.54 -0.37
C LEU A 31 -2.60 0.70 -1.26
N ALA A 32 -3.07 -0.39 -1.86
CA ALA A 32 -2.22 -1.30 -2.63
C ALA A 32 -1.62 -0.66 -3.90
N PRO A 33 -2.34 0.16 -4.68
CA PRO A 33 -1.76 0.86 -5.84
C PRO A 33 -0.73 1.92 -5.45
N HIS A 34 -0.85 2.53 -4.27
CA HIS A 34 0.02 3.62 -3.83
C HIS A 34 1.23 3.15 -3.01
N PHE A 35 1.07 2.05 -2.28
CA PHE A 35 2.07 1.52 -1.35
C PHE A 35 2.36 0.04 -1.64
N PRO A 36 3.10 -0.27 -2.72
CA PRO A 36 3.45 -1.63 -3.04
C PRO A 36 4.36 -2.25 -1.94
N PRO A 37 4.43 -3.58 -1.81
CA PRO A 37 5.19 -4.27 -0.76
C PRO A 37 6.70 -4.04 -0.81
N HIS A 38 7.26 -3.65 -1.97
CA HIS A 38 8.68 -3.30 -2.10
C HIS A 38 9.01 -1.92 -1.50
N ASP A 39 8.03 -1.03 -1.40
CA ASP A 39 8.22 0.35 -0.95
C ASP A 39 7.69 0.57 0.48
N THR A 40 8.21 -0.20 1.43
CA THR A 40 7.85 -0.03 2.85
C THR A 40 8.26 1.33 3.41
N LEU A 41 9.40 1.88 2.95
CA LEU A 41 9.91 3.17 3.39
C LEU A 41 8.94 4.32 3.04
N LYS A 42 8.36 4.30 1.84
CA LYS A 42 7.39 5.33 1.41
C LYS A 42 6.18 5.35 2.35
N PHE A 43 5.68 4.18 2.74
CA PHE A 43 4.58 4.11 3.70
C PHE A 43 5.00 4.60 5.09
N CYS A 44 6.21 4.23 5.57
CA CYS A 44 6.70 4.72 6.87
C CYS A 44 6.82 6.25 6.92
N ILE A 45 7.34 6.88 5.87
CA ILE A 45 7.46 8.34 5.78
C ILE A 45 6.08 9.00 5.74
N ALA A 46 5.20 8.53 4.84
CA ALA A 46 3.83 9.05 4.75
C ALA A 46 3.08 8.87 6.08
N HIS A 47 3.22 7.70 6.71
CA HIS A 47 2.62 7.39 8.01
C HIS A 47 3.13 8.32 9.11
N ARG A 48 4.42 8.65 9.10
CA ARG A 48 5.02 9.56 10.09
C ARG A 48 4.50 10.99 9.95
N ILE A 49 4.33 11.48 8.71
CA ILE A 49 3.94 12.87 8.45
C ILE A 49 2.42 13.05 8.55
N PHE A 50 1.66 12.19 7.88
CA PHE A 50 0.21 12.32 7.76
C PHE A 50 -0.53 11.46 8.78
N GLY A 51 0.02 10.32 9.18
CA GLY A 51 -0.71 9.31 9.95
C GLY A 51 -1.60 8.43 9.07
N ALA A 52 -1.82 7.18 9.49
CA ALA A 52 -2.59 6.20 8.72
C ALA A 52 -4.01 6.68 8.35
N SER A 53 -4.67 7.39 9.27
CA SER A 53 -6.04 7.88 9.09
C SER A 53 -6.13 9.01 8.06
N ASN A 54 -5.16 9.95 8.05
CA ASN A 54 -5.18 11.04 7.07
C ASN A 54 -4.76 10.56 5.69
N ILE A 55 -3.82 9.61 5.60
CA ILE A 55 -3.51 8.94 4.32
C ILE A 55 -4.78 8.34 3.71
N LEU A 56 -5.57 7.62 4.51
CA LEU A 56 -6.83 7.04 4.03
C LEU A 56 -7.89 8.09 3.67
N LYS A 57 -7.89 9.26 4.32
CA LYS A 57 -8.78 10.38 3.96
C LYS A 57 -8.36 11.07 2.66
N ILE A 58 -7.07 11.17 2.38
CA ILE A 58 -6.52 11.83 1.17
C ILE A 58 -6.68 10.94 -0.07
N LEU A 59 -6.57 9.61 0.11
CA LEU A 59 -6.67 8.63 -0.98
C LEU A 59 -8.12 8.17 -1.26
N ARG A 60 -9.10 8.82 -0.65
CA ARG A 60 -10.52 8.53 -0.79
C ARG A 60 -11.20 9.71 -1.47
#